data_AF-A0AAW7YBI6-F1
#
_entry.id   AF-A0AAW7YBI6-F1
#
_cell.length_a   1.000
_cell.length_b   1.000
_cell.length_c   1.000
_cell.angle_alpha   90.00
_cell.angle_beta   90.00
_cell.angle_gamma   90.00
#
_symmetry.space_group_name_H-M   'P 1'
#
loop_
_entity.id
_entity.type
_entity.pdbx_description
1 polymer ?
#
loop_
_entity_poly.entity_id
_entity_poly.type
_entity_poly.pdbx_seq_one_letter_code
_entity_poly.pdbx_strand_id
1 'polypeptide(L)'
;MNTKEYVTTFSKEVTDIAHWKAITGKRYAERTLVAFNTDWNAFVYYCQSIHASPLPAKVQTIERFIDHMALTRKLSSLKRYIITIRLVHRTLALTDPCSHTQIRLLMQRHHEEKQDDSKQAEGLHADHLYRLFLVFESSVNIKDIRDLAIWAVAFEGLLKRSELSSLCVEDIIMDEAGNTSLQLEKKTIPLSERTSAVLTQWLTEGLVTDGYIFRRIDRHGNIGEMPLDHSSIYRVFRRAGDELGVSSKVIFSGQSPRVGAAQDLASDGATLSEIQSQGRWKSPAMPAQYIGQNSKRDKEMEKFKKDTPWDND
;
A
#
# COMPACT_ATOMS: atom_id res chain seq x y z
N MET A 1 -28.08 3.68 16.94
CA MET A 1 -27.41 3.25 18.18
C MET A 1 -27.08 4.46 19.03
N ASN A 2 -27.40 4.38 20.32
CA ASN A 2 -27.08 5.40 21.32
C ASN A 2 -25.61 5.25 21.76
N THR A 3 -24.95 6.32 22.21
CA THR A 3 -23.54 6.31 22.66
C THR A 3 -23.23 5.19 23.66
N LYS A 4 -24.17 4.86 24.55
CA LYS A 4 -24.03 3.74 25.52
C LYS A 4 -23.89 2.37 24.86
N GLU A 5 -24.60 2.14 23.75
CA GLU A 5 -24.52 0.87 23.01
C GLU A 5 -23.16 0.73 22.34
N TYR A 6 -22.66 1.80 21.71
CA TYR A 6 -21.33 1.77 21.12
C TYR A 6 -20.22 1.63 22.16
N VAL A 7 -20.34 2.25 23.35
CA VAL A 7 -19.39 2.01 24.45
C VAL A 7 -19.36 0.53 24.80
N THR A 8 -20.52 -0.13 24.88
CA THR A 8 -20.60 -1.58 25.17
C THR A 8 -19.96 -2.41 24.07
N THR A 9 -20.23 -2.09 22.80
CA THR A 9 -19.65 -2.78 21.63
C THR A 9 -18.13 -2.65 21.60
N PHE A 10 -17.61 -1.43 21.74
CA PHE A 10 -16.16 -1.18 21.65
C PHE A 10 -15.40 -1.55 22.94
N SER A 11 -16.10 -1.85 24.04
CA SER A 11 -15.46 -2.41 25.25
C SER A 11 -15.00 -3.87 25.08
N LYS A 12 -15.37 -4.50 23.96
CA LYS A 12 -15.01 -5.87 23.58
C LYS A 12 -14.46 -5.90 22.16
N GLU A 13 -14.03 -7.07 21.71
CA GLU A 13 -13.58 -7.25 20.34
C GLU A 13 -14.71 -6.92 19.36
N VAL A 14 -14.38 -6.11 18.35
CA VAL A 14 -15.30 -5.69 17.30
C VAL A 14 -15.10 -6.57 16.08
N THR A 15 -16.09 -7.40 15.78
CA THR A 15 -16.03 -8.31 14.61
C THR A 15 -16.58 -7.65 13.34
N ASP A 16 -17.59 -6.79 13.48
CA ASP A 16 -18.27 -6.16 12.35
C ASP A 16 -17.74 -4.75 12.03
N ILE A 17 -17.31 -4.57 10.79
CA ILE A 17 -16.85 -3.30 10.22
C ILE A 17 -18.01 -2.28 10.12
N ALA A 18 -19.27 -2.71 10.10
CA ALA A 18 -20.41 -1.82 10.09
C ALA A 18 -20.42 -0.86 11.29
N HIS A 19 -19.98 -1.32 12.47
CA HIS A 19 -19.83 -0.46 13.65
C HIS A 19 -18.82 0.67 13.41
N TRP A 20 -17.70 0.36 12.75
CA TRP A 20 -16.71 1.36 12.34
C TRP A 20 -17.28 2.36 11.33
N LYS A 21 -18.02 1.87 10.32
CA LYS A 21 -18.70 2.74 9.34
C LYS A 21 -19.68 3.69 10.04
N ALA A 22 -20.36 3.22 11.08
CA ALA A 22 -21.33 4.00 11.83
C ALA A 22 -20.67 5.08 12.71
N ILE A 23 -19.69 4.73 13.55
CA ILE A 23 -19.04 5.71 14.45
C ILE A 23 -18.21 6.75 13.69
N THR A 24 -17.75 6.44 12.48
CA THR A 24 -16.96 7.36 11.65
C THR A 24 -17.79 8.15 10.63
N GLY A 25 -19.11 7.91 10.55
CA GLY A 25 -19.98 8.55 9.58
C GLY A 25 -19.60 8.25 8.12
N LYS A 26 -19.07 7.06 7.83
CA LYS A 26 -18.64 6.59 6.50
C LYS A 26 -17.58 7.48 5.82
N ARG A 27 -16.76 8.21 6.60
CA ARG A 27 -15.74 9.14 6.08
C ARG A 27 -14.42 8.50 5.68
N TYR A 28 -14.22 7.22 5.99
CA TYR A 28 -12.97 6.50 5.72
C TYR A 28 -13.18 5.37 4.71
N ALA A 29 -12.15 5.13 3.90
CA ALA A 29 -12.10 3.97 3.02
C ALA A 29 -12.13 2.66 3.80
N GLU A 30 -12.70 1.61 3.21
CA GLU A 30 -12.90 0.31 3.86
C GLU A 30 -11.59 -0.32 4.37
N ARG A 31 -10.50 -0.22 3.60
CA ARG A 31 -9.16 -0.70 4.03
C ARG A 31 -8.69 0.00 5.31
N THR A 32 -8.97 1.28 5.46
CA THR A 32 -8.64 2.05 6.67
C THR A 32 -9.47 1.56 7.85
N LEU A 33 -10.75 1.24 7.64
CA LEU A 33 -11.61 0.69 8.68
C LEU A 33 -11.18 -0.70 9.12
N VAL A 34 -10.78 -1.58 8.20
CA VAL A 34 -10.18 -2.89 8.52
C VAL A 34 -8.94 -2.69 9.38
N ALA A 35 -8.08 -1.75 8.98
CA ALA A 35 -6.85 -1.42 9.69
C ALA A 35 -7.13 -0.93 11.13
N PHE A 36 -8.11 -0.04 11.30
CA PHE A 36 -8.56 0.43 12.61
C PHE A 36 -9.19 -0.70 13.45
N ASN A 37 -9.94 -1.60 12.83
CA ASN A 37 -10.53 -2.72 13.54
C ASN A 37 -9.44 -3.65 14.13
N THR A 38 -8.46 -4.03 13.30
CA THR A 38 -7.31 -4.83 13.77
C THR A 38 -6.56 -4.14 14.90
N ASP A 39 -6.37 -2.82 14.79
CA ASP A 39 -5.64 -2.04 15.79
C ASP A 39 -6.40 -1.96 17.13
N TRP A 40 -7.70 -1.73 17.06
CA TRP A 40 -8.55 -1.66 18.24
C TRP A 40 -8.67 -3.01 18.95
N ASN A 41 -8.85 -4.09 18.20
CA ASN A 41 -8.94 -5.43 18.80
C ASN A 41 -7.62 -5.83 19.45
N ALA A 42 -6.46 -5.43 18.89
CA ALA A 42 -5.17 -5.62 19.56
C ALA A 42 -5.10 -4.88 20.91
N PHE A 43 -5.64 -3.65 20.97
CA PHE A 43 -5.70 -2.88 22.22
C PHE A 43 -6.68 -3.49 23.23
N VAL A 44 -7.86 -3.93 22.79
CA VAL A 44 -8.85 -4.61 23.64
C VAL A 44 -8.28 -5.90 24.22
N TYR A 45 -7.65 -6.73 23.38
CA TYR A 45 -6.99 -7.96 23.82
C TYR A 45 -5.91 -7.67 24.88
N TYR A 46 -5.08 -6.66 24.65
CA TYR A 46 -4.09 -6.24 25.63
C TYR A 46 -4.75 -5.79 26.95
N CYS A 47 -5.78 -4.96 26.89
CA CYS A 47 -6.52 -4.52 28.09
C CYS A 47 -7.08 -5.71 28.89
N GLN A 48 -7.64 -6.70 28.21
CA GLN A 48 -8.15 -7.91 28.85
C GLN A 48 -7.05 -8.69 29.57
N SER A 49 -5.86 -8.82 28.95
CA SER A 49 -4.71 -9.54 29.54
C SER A 49 -4.19 -8.94 30.84
N ILE A 50 -4.40 -7.64 31.06
CA ILE A 50 -3.99 -6.92 32.27
C ILE A 50 -5.18 -6.49 33.15
N HIS A 51 -6.38 -7.01 32.87
CA HIS A 51 -7.63 -6.66 33.55
C HIS A 51 -7.91 -5.14 33.61
N ALA A 52 -7.54 -4.40 32.57
CA ALA A 52 -7.82 -2.98 32.43
C ALA A 52 -9.07 -2.74 31.56
N SER A 53 -9.75 -1.60 31.77
CA SER A 53 -10.84 -1.20 30.87
C SER A 53 -10.28 -0.53 29.61
N PRO A 54 -10.69 -0.96 28.39
CA PRO A 54 -10.36 -0.27 27.16
C PRO A 54 -11.16 1.03 26.97
N LEU A 55 -12.30 1.21 27.65
CA LEU A 55 -13.14 2.40 27.58
C LEU A 55 -13.76 2.78 28.94
N PRO A 56 -13.58 4.03 29.43
CA PRO A 56 -12.52 4.95 29.03
C PRO A 56 -11.15 4.37 29.45
N ALA A 57 -10.18 4.39 28.54
CA ALA A 57 -8.83 3.93 28.85
C ALA A 57 -8.08 4.95 29.73
N LYS A 58 -7.28 4.44 30.68
CA LYS A 58 -6.36 5.27 31.46
C LYS A 58 -5.09 5.56 30.64
N VAL A 59 -4.48 6.73 30.86
CA VAL A 59 -3.22 7.11 30.22
C VAL A 59 -2.14 6.03 30.44
N GLN A 60 -2.00 5.53 31.67
CA GLN A 60 -1.01 4.47 31.97
C GLN A 60 -1.27 3.16 31.21
N THR A 61 -2.52 2.85 30.88
CA THR A 61 -2.87 1.66 30.08
C THR A 61 -2.37 1.82 28.64
N ILE A 62 -2.53 3.01 28.07
CA ILE A 62 -2.05 3.31 26.71
C ILE A 62 -0.53 3.22 26.65
N GLU A 63 0.18 3.73 27.65
CA GLU A 63 1.64 3.69 27.71
C GLU A 63 2.17 2.28 27.67
N ARG A 64 1.68 1.44 28.60
CA ARG A 64 2.09 0.05 28.69
C ARG A 64 1.74 -0.73 27.44
N PHE A 65 0.60 -0.43 26.81
CA PHE A 65 0.23 -1.01 25.53
C PHE A 65 1.21 -0.63 24.43
N ILE A 66 1.54 0.65 24.27
CA ILE A 66 2.47 1.12 23.23
C ILE A 66 3.86 0.55 23.45
N ASP A 67 4.36 0.52 24.69
CA ASP A 67 5.64 -0.12 25.03
C ASP A 67 5.64 -1.62 24.70
N HIS A 68 4.56 -2.33 25.05
CA HIS A 68 4.42 -3.75 24.72
C HIS A 68 4.42 -3.98 23.21
N MET A 69 3.67 -3.17 22.45
CA MET A 69 3.62 -3.29 21.00
C MET A 69 4.92 -2.87 20.33
N ALA A 70 5.68 -1.94 20.91
CA ALA A 70 6.96 -1.51 20.39
C ALA A 70 8.01 -2.63 20.33
N LEU A 71 7.88 -3.66 21.17
CA LEU A 71 8.77 -4.82 21.13
C LEU A 71 8.73 -5.57 19.78
N THR A 72 7.58 -5.56 19.09
CA THR A 72 7.37 -6.36 17.87
C THR A 72 6.90 -5.57 16.67
N ARG A 73 6.43 -4.33 16.88
CA ARG A 73 5.84 -3.50 15.83
C ARG A 73 6.72 -2.30 15.48
N LYS A 74 6.59 -1.88 14.22
CA LYS A 74 7.25 -0.69 13.68
C LYS A 74 6.60 0.58 14.23
N LEU A 75 7.35 1.68 14.23
CA LEU A 75 6.87 2.99 14.65
C LEU A 75 5.56 3.42 13.94
N SER A 76 5.41 3.11 12.66
CA SER A 76 4.20 3.43 11.90
C SER A 76 2.95 2.72 12.43
N SER A 77 3.10 1.49 12.95
CA SER A 77 2.01 0.77 13.64
C SER A 77 1.68 1.44 14.97
N LEU A 78 2.68 1.85 15.75
CA LEU A 78 2.48 2.56 17.02
C LEU A 78 1.69 3.86 16.83
N LYS A 79 2.08 4.66 15.83
CA LYS A 79 1.34 5.87 15.44
C LYS A 79 -0.12 5.58 15.08
N ARG A 80 -0.37 4.46 14.36
CA ARG A 80 -1.73 4.07 13.96
C ARG A 80 -2.56 3.59 15.14
N TYR A 81 -2.00 2.83 16.09
CA TYR A 81 -2.67 2.48 17.34
C TYR A 81 -3.16 3.72 18.09
N ILE A 82 -2.30 4.74 18.25
CA ILE A 82 -2.67 6.01 18.89
C ILE A 82 -3.83 6.70 18.16
N ILE A 83 -3.78 6.76 16.82
CA ILE A 83 -4.85 7.34 16.01
C ILE A 83 -6.18 6.60 16.22
N THR A 84 -6.15 5.26 16.19
CA THR A 84 -7.33 4.42 16.38
C THR A 84 -7.94 4.59 17.77
N ILE A 85 -7.13 4.55 18.82
CA ILE A 85 -7.61 4.68 20.21
C ILE A 85 -8.22 6.07 20.42
N ARG A 86 -7.55 7.12 19.94
CA ARG A 86 -8.05 8.49 19.94
C ARG A 86 -9.38 8.62 19.18
N LEU A 87 -9.48 8.00 18.00
CA LEU A 87 -10.69 8.04 17.18
C LEU A 87 -11.88 7.46 17.94
N VAL A 88 -11.73 6.28 18.54
CA VAL A 88 -12.81 5.65 19.31
C VAL A 88 -13.23 6.53 20.49
N HIS A 89 -12.30 7.02 21.31
CA HIS A 89 -12.63 7.88 22.45
C HIS A 89 -13.38 9.15 22.02
N ARG A 90 -12.87 9.86 21.01
CA ARG A 90 -13.48 11.11 20.53
C ARG A 90 -14.85 10.90 19.88
N THR A 91 -15.01 9.85 19.08
CA THR A 91 -16.32 9.54 18.44
C THR A 91 -17.40 9.16 19.45
N LEU A 92 -17.00 8.62 20.61
CA LEU A 92 -17.91 8.29 21.71
C LEU A 92 -18.05 9.41 22.75
N ALA A 93 -17.54 10.61 22.45
CA ALA A 93 -17.55 11.77 23.34
C ALA A 93 -16.90 11.50 24.72
N LEU A 94 -15.88 10.65 24.74
CA LEU A 94 -15.04 10.37 25.92
C LEU A 94 -13.76 11.22 25.86
N THR A 95 -13.15 11.45 27.04
CA THR A 95 -11.83 12.09 27.12
C THR A 95 -10.79 11.28 26.34
N ASP A 96 -9.98 11.96 25.55
CA ASP A 96 -8.91 11.35 24.75
C ASP A 96 -7.66 11.10 25.62
N PRO A 97 -7.34 9.85 26.02
CA PRO A 97 -6.15 9.58 26.82
C PRO A 97 -4.86 9.79 26.02
N CYS A 98 -4.94 9.73 24.68
CA CYS A 98 -3.79 9.87 23.81
C CYS A 98 -3.38 11.33 23.58
N SER A 99 -4.13 12.32 24.07
CA SER A 99 -3.70 13.74 24.05
C SER A 99 -2.81 14.12 25.23
N HIS A 100 -2.62 13.22 26.21
CA HIS A 100 -1.78 13.50 27.36
C HIS A 100 -0.30 13.64 26.98
N THR A 101 0.40 14.62 27.57
CA THR A 101 1.82 14.93 27.29
C THR A 101 2.74 13.71 27.43
N GLN A 102 2.44 12.82 28.37
CA GLN A 102 3.21 11.60 28.60
C GLN A 102 3.18 10.64 27.39
N ILE A 103 2.05 10.56 26.67
CA ILE A 103 1.94 9.79 25.42
C ILE A 103 2.76 10.43 24.30
N ARG A 104 2.83 11.77 24.26
CA ARG A 104 3.68 12.51 23.32
C ARG A 104 5.15 12.18 23.54
N LEU A 105 5.64 12.29 24.77
CA LEU A 105 7.03 11.99 25.13
C LEU A 105 7.37 10.52 24.86
N LEU A 106 6.44 9.60 25.16
CA LEU A 106 6.59 8.17 24.86
C LEU A 106 6.78 7.93 23.36
N MET A 107 5.97 8.57 22.52
CA MET A 107 6.06 8.43 21.06
C MET A 107 7.33 9.06 20.49
N GLN A 108 7.85 10.13 21.09
CA GLN A 108 9.15 10.72 20.74
C GLN A 108 10.30 9.76 21.07
N ARG A 109 10.30 9.17 22.26
CA ARG A 109 11.28 8.14 22.64
C ARG A 109 11.28 6.96 21.67
N HIS A 110 10.11 6.39 21.39
CA HIS A 110 9.98 5.31 20.39
C HIS A 110 10.36 5.74 18.98
N HIS A 111 10.19 7.03 18.65
CA HIS A 111 10.62 7.55 17.37
C HIS A 111 12.15 7.53 17.25
N GLU A 112 12.87 8.00 18.26
CA GLU A 112 14.33 7.98 18.33
C GLU A 112 14.88 6.55 18.31
N GLU A 113 14.29 5.65 19.11
CA GLU A 113 14.70 4.24 19.20
C GLU A 113 14.48 3.47 17.88
N LYS A 114 13.46 3.84 17.08
CA LYS A 114 13.01 3.09 15.89
C LYS A 114 13.16 3.85 14.56
N GLN A 115 14.04 4.85 14.52
CA GLN A 115 14.20 5.74 13.35
C GLN A 115 14.46 5.00 12.02
N ASP A 116 14.93 3.75 12.06
CA ASP A 116 15.45 3.00 10.89
C ASP A 116 14.53 1.85 10.38
N ASP A 117 13.27 1.79 10.85
CA ASP A 117 12.39 0.63 10.55
C ASP A 117 11.77 0.63 9.13
N SER A 118 11.78 1.77 8.41
CA SER A 118 11.13 1.89 7.11
C SER A 118 12.10 1.62 5.95
N LYS A 119 12.22 0.35 5.56
CA LYS A 119 12.96 -0.04 4.36
C LYS A 119 12.12 0.21 3.10
N GLN A 120 12.71 0.92 2.15
CA GLN A 120 12.20 1.03 0.79
C GLN A 120 12.14 -0.37 0.16
N ALA A 121 11.15 -0.63 -0.70
CA ALA A 121 11.11 -1.87 -1.47
C ALA A 121 12.26 -1.89 -2.48
N GLU A 122 12.86 -3.06 -2.72
CA GLU A 122 13.87 -3.20 -3.77
C GLU A 122 13.27 -2.87 -5.14
N GLY A 123 14.05 -2.20 -6.00
CA GLY A 123 13.63 -1.84 -7.35
C GLY A 123 13.59 -3.05 -8.29
N LEU A 124 12.48 -3.22 -9.01
CA LEU A 124 12.46 -4.05 -10.21
C LEU A 124 12.84 -3.12 -11.37
N HIS A 125 14.04 -3.31 -11.92
CA HIS A 125 14.65 -2.46 -12.95
C HIS A 125 14.38 -2.96 -14.37
N ALA A 126 14.70 -2.15 -15.37
CA ALA A 126 14.56 -2.50 -16.79
C ALA A 126 15.33 -3.78 -17.17
N ASP A 127 16.53 -4.00 -16.63
CA ASP A 127 17.29 -5.25 -16.83
C ASP A 127 16.53 -6.48 -16.30
N HIS A 128 15.94 -6.37 -15.11
CA HIS A 128 15.13 -7.44 -14.53
C HIS A 128 13.92 -7.74 -15.43
N LEU A 129 13.23 -6.70 -15.91
CA LEU A 129 12.09 -6.87 -16.81
C LEU A 129 12.52 -7.52 -18.13
N TYR A 130 13.63 -7.07 -18.72
CA TYR A 130 14.20 -7.64 -19.94
C TYR A 130 14.48 -9.15 -19.79
N ARG A 131 15.10 -9.55 -18.67
CA ARG A 131 15.37 -10.97 -18.36
C ARG A 131 14.08 -11.77 -18.17
N LEU A 132 13.04 -11.21 -17.56
CA LEU A 132 11.74 -11.88 -17.45
C LEU A 132 11.10 -12.10 -18.82
N PHE A 133 11.19 -11.13 -19.73
CA PHE A 133 10.73 -11.35 -21.10
C PHE A 133 11.51 -12.47 -21.80
N LEU A 134 12.84 -12.53 -21.67
CA LEU A 134 13.63 -13.62 -22.27
C LEU A 134 13.18 -15.02 -21.81
N VAL A 135 12.68 -15.14 -20.58
CA VAL A 135 12.21 -16.41 -20.03
C VAL A 135 10.77 -16.74 -20.46
N PHE A 136 9.89 -15.74 -20.51
CA PHE A 136 8.44 -15.98 -20.59
C PHE A 136 7.76 -15.54 -21.89
N GLU A 137 8.43 -14.79 -22.77
CA GLU A 137 7.84 -14.26 -24.00
C GLU A 137 7.34 -15.35 -24.96
N SER A 138 7.96 -16.53 -24.94
CA SER A 138 7.51 -17.70 -25.72
C SER A 138 6.70 -18.72 -24.92
N SER A 139 6.29 -18.40 -23.68
CA SER A 139 5.51 -19.32 -22.86
C SER A 139 4.08 -19.45 -23.38
N VAL A 140 3.58 -20.67 -23.45
CA VAL A 140 2.18 -21.00 -23.75
C VAL A 140 1.33 -21.11 -22.48
N ASN A 141 1.94 -21.02 -21.30
CA ASN A 141 1.21 -21.11 -20.05
C ASN A 141 0.50 -19.77 -19.77
N ILE A 142 -0.83 -19.81 -19.69
CA ILE A 142 -1.69 -18.65 -19.43
C ILE A 142 -1.28 -17.85 -18.19
N LYS A 143 -0.77 -18.52 -17.14
CA LYS A 143 -0.29 -17.87 -15.93
C LYS A 143 0.99 -17.07 -16.18
N ASP A 144 1.88 -17.58 -17.02
CA ASP A 144 3.15 -16.92 -17.35
C ASP A 144 2.91 -15.69 -18.21
N ILE A 145 2.04 -15.81 -19.21
CA ILE A 145 1.59 -14.70 -20.06
C ILE A 145 1.00 -13.58 -19.18
N ARG A 146 0.09 -13.94 -18.26
CA ARG A 146 -0.49 -12.98 -17.31
C ARG A 146 0.57 -12.32 -16.43
N ASP A 147 1.43 -13.12 -15.80
CA ASP A 147 2.43 -12.61 -14.85
C ASP A 147 3.44 -11.68 -15.56
N LEU A 148 3.85 -12.02 -16.79
CA LEU A 148 4.70 -11.17 -17.63
C LEU A 148 4.01 -9.85 -17.99
N ALA A 149 2.74 -9.90 -18.43
CA ALA A 149 1.95 -8.70 -18.69
C ALA A 149 1.83 -7.82 -17.43
N ILE A 150 1.61 -8.42 -16.24
CA ILE A 150 1.56 -7.71 -14.97
C ILE A 150 2.89 -6.99 -14.68
N TRP A 151 4.03 -7.68 -14.81
CA TRP A 151 5.34 -7.09 -14.53
C TRP A 151 5.64 -5.92 -15.46
N ALA A 152 5.38 -6.10 -16.75
CA ALA A 152 5.64 -5.11 -17.79
C ALA A 152 4.75 -3.86 -17.63
N VAL A 153 3.43 -4.06 -17.53
CA VAL A 153 2.44 -2.98 -17.37
C VAL A 153 2.66 -2.21 -16.06
N ALA A 154 2.98 -2.91 -14.96
CA ALA A 154 3.27 -2.24 -13.69
C ALA A 154 4.54 -1.39 -13.73
N PHE A 155 5.58 -1.86 -14.43
CA PHE A 155 6.85 -1.15 -14.59
C PHE A 155 6.69 0.09 -15.49
N GLU A 156 6.22 -0.09 -16.74
CA GLU A 156 6.11 1.01 -17.71
C GLU A 156 5.02 2.01 -17.33
N GLY A 157 3.90 1.55 -16.77
CA GLY A 157 2.82 2.42 -16.28
C GLY A 157 3.12 3.10 -14.94
N LEU A 158 4.25 2.76 -14.30
CA LEU A 158 4.58 3.06 -12.91
C LEU A 158 3.35 2.85 -12.01
N LEU A 159 2.63 1.74 -12.13
CA LEU A 159 1.34 1.56 -11.44
C LEU A 159 1.53 1.18 -9.98
N LYS A 160 0.71 1.76 -9.08
CA LYS A 160 0.58 1.24 -7.72
C LYS A 160 -0.25 -0.03 -7.78
N ARG A 161 -0.04 -0.92 -6.81
CA ARG A 161 -0.81 -2.17 -6.67
C ARG A 161 -2.33 -2.01 -6.78
N SER A 162 -2.89 -0.92 -6.23
CA SER A 162 -4.34 -0.67 -6.34
C SER A 162 -4.78 -0.26 -7.74
N GLU A 163 -3.97 0.54 -8.45
CA GLU A 163 -4.23 0.91 -9.86
C GLU A 163 -4.16 -0.34 -10.74
N LEU A 164 -3.13 -1.17 -10.54
CA LEU A 164 -3.01 -2.45 -11.26
C LEU A 164 -4.20 -3.39 -11.01
N SER A 165 -4.67 -3.47 -9.77
CA SER A 165 -5.83 -4.29 -9.39
C SER A 165 -7.15 -3.75 -9.94
N SER A 166 -7.25 -2.45 -10.23
CA SER A 166 -8.48 -1.82 -10.70
C SER A 166 -8.47 -1.49 -12.18
N LEU A 167 -7.40 -1.84 -12.90
CA LEU A 167 -7.23 -1.53 -14.31
C LEU A 167 -8.21 -2.37 -15.14
N CYS A 168 -8.98 -1.72 -15.99
CA CYS A 168 -9.99 -2.36 -16.81
C CYS A 168 -9.69 -2.21 -18.31
N VAL A 169 -10.31 -3.05 -19.14
CA VAL A 169 -10.13 -3.04 -20.60
C VAL A 169 -10.48 -1.67 -21.19
N GLU A 170 -11.42 -0.96 -20.59
CA GLU A 170 -11.81 0.39 -21.00
C GLU A 170 -10.72 1.44 -20.75
N ASP A 171 -9.73 1.14 -19.91
CA ASP A 171 -8.54 1.96 -19.69
C ASP A 171 -7.45 1.71 -20.76
N ILE A 172 -7.69 0.83 -21.73
CA ILE A 172 -6.76 0.50 -22.81
C ILE A 172 -7.14 1.23 -24.09
N ILE A 173 -6.19 1.94 -24.68
CA ILE A 173 -6.31 2.53 -26.01
C ILE A 173 -5.34 1.81 -26.93
N MET A 174 -5.84 1.18 -27.99
CA MET A 174 -5.03 0.52 -29.01
C MET A 174 -5.09 1.31 -30.32
N ASP A 175 -3.95 1.51 -30.97
CA ASP A 175 -3.88 2.09 -32.30
C ASP A 175 -3.98 1.01 -33.42
N GLU A 176 -4.04 1.45 -34.68
CA GLU A 176 -4.12 0.56 -35.84
C GLU A 176 -2.88 -0.33 -36.02
N ALA A 177 -1.74 0.05 -35.44
CA ALA A 177 -0.50 -0.71 -35.47
C ALA A 177 -0.39 -1.73 -34.32
N GLY A 178 -1.37 -1.76 -33.40
CA GLY A 178 -1.37 -2.64 -32.23
C GLY A 178 -0.58 -2.10 -31.04
N ASN A 179 -0.08 -0.86 -31.10
CA ASN A 179 0.53 -0.23 -29.92
C ASN A 179 -0.56 0.13 -28.92
N THR A 180 -0.26 -0.13 -27.66
CA THR A 180 -1.21 0.04 -26.57
C THR A 180 -0.80 1.21 -25.68
N SER A 181 -1.78 1.97 -25.22
CA SER A 181 -1.62 3.02 -24.22
C SER A 181 -2.58 2.81 -23.06
N LEU A 182 -2.12 3.12 -21.84
CA LEU A 182 -2.95 3.11 -20.64
C LEU A 182 -3.55 4.49 -20.39
N GLN A 183 -4.86 4.57 -20.30
CA GLN A 183 -5.60 5.76 -19.91
C GLN A 183 -5.77 5.79 -18.38
N LEU A 184 -5.00 6.64 -17.70
CA LEU A 184 -4.94 6.67 -16.24
C LEU A 184 -5.28 8.06 -15.70
N GLU A 185 -6.44 8.18 -15.05
CA GLU A 185 -7.00 9.45 -14.56
C GLU A 185 -6.99 10.56 -15.64
N LYS A 186 -5.94 11.38 -15.68
CA LYS A 186 -5.75 12.51 -16.60
C LYS A 186 -4.54 12.36 -17.53
N LYS A 187 -3.93 11.18 -17.58
CA LYS A 187 -2.70 10.93 -18.32
C LYS A 187 -2.77 9.64 -19.10
N THR A 188 -2.42 9.73 -20.38
CA THR A 188 -2.21 8.58 -21.26
C THR A 188 -0.75 8.18 -21.18
N ILE A 189 -0.47 6.91 -20.91
CA ILE A 189 0.90 6.36 -20.89
C ILE A 189 1.05 5.39 -22.05
N PRO A 190 1.88 5.69 -23.05
CA PRO A 190 2.18 4.73 -24.11
C PRO A 190 3.00 3.57 -23.52
N LEU A 191 2.65 2.36 -23.92
CA LEU A 191 3.44 1.15 -23.64
C LEU A 191 4.39 0.90 -24.80
N SER A 192 5.51 0.24 -24.51
CA SER A 192 6.40 -0.25 -25.55
C SER A 192 5.70 -1.30 -26.43
N GLU A 193 6.24 -1.53 -27.63
CA GLU A 193 5.74 -2.57 -28.54
C GLU A 193 5.72 -3.94 -27.86
N ARG A 194 6.77 -4.29 -27.11
CA ARG A 194 6.90 -5.57 -26.40
C ARG A 194 5.85 -5.72 -25.29
N THR A 195 5.60 -4.66 -24.54
CA THR A 195 4.58 -4.65 -23.48
C THR A 195 3.17 -4.67 -24.08
N SER A 196 2.96 -3.97 -25.19
CA SER A 196 1.70 -4.00 -25.95
C SER A 196 1.39 -5.40 -26.46
N ALA A 197 2.39 -6.10 -27.00
CA ALA A 197 2.25 -7.45 -27.51
C ALA A 197 1.86 -8.46 -26.41
N VAL A 198 2.55 -8.47 -25.27
CA VAL A 198 2.23 -9.40 -24.18
C VAL A 198 0.89 -9.07 -23.51
N LEU A 199 0.54 -7.79 -23.39
CA LEU A 199 -0.77 -7.38 -22.89
C LEU A 199 -1.89 -7.85 -23.82
N THR A 200 -1.73 -7.66 -25.13
CA THR A 200 -2.68 -8.13 -26.15
C THR A 200 -2.79 -9.66 -26.13
N GLN A 201 -1.67 -10.37 -25.99
CA GLN A 201 -1.65 -11.83 -25.85
C GLN A 201 -2.43 -12.27 -24.62
N TRP A 202 -2.23 -11.62 -23.46
CA TRP A 202 -2.99 -11.92 -22.25
C TRP A 202 -4.50 -11.69 -22.44
N LEU A 203 -4.91 -10.57 -23.04
CA LEU A 203 -6.32 -10.28 -23.29
C LEU A 203 -6.95 -11.32 -24.21
N THR A 204 -6.23 -11.74 -25.24
CA THR A 204 -6.69 -12.72 -26.24
C THR A 204 -6.80 -14.13 -25.66
N GLU A 205 -5.70 -14.66 -25.12
CA GLU A 205 -5.64 -16.01 -24.56
C GLU A 205 -6.46 -16.13 -23.27
N GLY A 206 -6.60 -15.02 -22.53
CA GLY A 206 -7.41 -14.95 -21.34
C GLY A 206 -8.89 -14.72 -21.59
N LEU A 207 -9.29 -14.50 -22.85
CA LEU A 207 -10.65 -14.13 -23.26
C LEU A 207 -11.20 -12.94 -22.44
N VAL A 208 -10.34 -11.96 -22.15
CA VAL A 208 -10.69 -10.77 -21.36
C VAL A 208 -11.13 -9.66 -22.31
N THR A 209 -12.44 -9.56 -22.53
CA THR A 209 -13.04 -8.62 -23.48
C THR A 209 -13.53 -7.31 -22.86
N ASP A 210 -13.78 -7.31 -21.55
CA ASP A 210 -14.36 -6.18 -20.81
C ASP A 210 -13.93 -6.23 -19.33
N GLY A 211 -14.21 -5.17 -18.56
CA GLY A 211 -13.98 -5.16 -17.12
C GLY A 211 -12.51 -5.34 -16.73
N TYR A 212 -12.23 -5.98 -15.59
CA TYR A 212 -10.88 -6.02 -15.03
C TYR A 212 -9.91 -6.81 -15.92
N ILE A 213 -8.75 -6.22 -16.23
CA ILE A 213 -7.73 -6.86 -17.08
C ILE A 213 -7.07 -8.03 -16.34
N PHE A 214 -6.57 -7.76 -15.13
CA PHE A 214 -5.76 -8.72 -14.39
C PHE A 214 -6.62 -9.51 -13.42
N ARG A 215 -7.00 -10.71 -13.86
CA ARG A 215 -7.96 -11.58 -13.18
C ARG A 215 -7.30 -12.80 -12.53
N ARG A 216 -7.99 -13.38 -11.54
CA ARG A 216 -7.53 -14.60 -10.87
C ARG A 216 -7.67 -15.81 -11.80
N ILE A 217 -6.62 -16.64 -11.81
CA ILE A 217 -6.64 -17.97 -12.43
C ILE A 217 -6.79 -19.00 -11.30
N ASP A 218 -7.77 -19.89 -11.39
CA ASP A 218 -7.97 -20.97 -10.43
C ASP A 218 -7.01 -22.16 -10.67
N ARG A 219 -7.08 -23.19 -9.83
CA ARG A 219 -6.21 -24.37 -9.94
C ARG A 219 -6.47 -25.24 -11.18
N HIS A 220 -7.61 -25.02 -11.84
CA HIS A 220 -8.03 -25.74 -13.04
C HIS A 220 -7.75 -24.93 -14.32
N GLY A 221 -7.17 -23.72 -14.19
CA GLY A 221 -6.86 -22.84 -15.31
C GLY A 221 -7.99 -21.89 -15.70
N ASN A 222 -9.12 -21.87 -14.97
CA ASN A 222 -10.22 -20.98 -15.28
C ASN A 222 -9.92 -19.56 -14.82
N ILE A 223 -10.27 -18.59 -15.66
CA ILE A 223 -10.14 -17.16 -15.38
C ILE A 223 -11.48 -16.66 -14.84
N GLY A 224 -11.49 -16.13 -13.61
CA GLY A 224 -12.70 -15.54 -13.03
C GLY A 224 -12.89 -14.08 -13.43
N GLU A 225 -14.05 -13.48 -13.11
CA GLU A 225 -14.37 -12.08 -13.45
C GLU A 225 -13.80 -11.04 -12.46
N MET A 226 -13.38 -11.47 -11.27
CA MET A 226 -12.93 -10.58 -10.21
C MET A 226 -11.45 -10.21 -10.37
N PRO A 227 -11.07 -8.98 -9.97
CA PRO A 227 -9.69 -8.54 -10.08
C PRO A 227 -8.77 -9.35 -9.18
N LEU A 228 -7.50 -9.42 -9.57
CA LEU A 228 -6.43 -9.98 -8.74
C LEU A 228 -6.34 -9.24 -7.42
N ASP A 229 -6.49 -9.98 -6.32
CA ASP A 229 -6.37 -9.40 -4.99
C ASP A 229 -4.92 -8.99 -4.68
N HIS A 230 -4.77 -8.09 -3.71
CA HIS A 230 -3.48 -7.54 -3.31
C HIS A 230 -2.43 -8.58 -2.86
N SER A 231 -2.87 -9.72 -2.33
CA SER A 231 -1.98 -10.83 -1.93
C SER A 231 -1.53 -11.63 -3.15
N SER A 232 -2.41 -11.80 -4.14
CA SER A 232 -2.06 -12.44 -5.40
C SER A 232 -1.07 -11.60 -6.20
N ILE A 233 -1.27 -10.28 -6.29
CA ILE A 233 -0.29 -9.38 -6.91
C ILE A 233 1.07 -9.47 -6.19
N TYR A 234 1.07 -9.52 -4.85
CA TYR A 234 2.31 -9.73 -4.10
C TYR A 234 3.02 -11.04 -4.46
N ARG A 235 2.27 -12.14 -4.62
CA ARG A 235 2.84 -13.43 -5.06
C ARG A 235 3.39 -13.38 -6.48
N VAL A 236 2.75 -12.64 -7.39
CA VAL A 236 3.24 -12.43 -8.77
C VAL A 236 4.59 -11.73 -8.76
N PHE A 237 4.77 -10.67 -7.96
CA PHE A 237 6.08 -10.00 -7.86
C PHE A 237 7.12 -10.84 -7.11
N ARG A 238 6.72 -11.58 -6.07
CA ARG A 238 7.64 -12.52 -5.40
C ARG A 238 8.19 -13.55 -6.39
N ARG A 239 7.31 -14.12 -7.22
CA ARG A 239 7.69 -15.06 -8.27
C ARG A 239 8.73 -14.45 -9.22
N ALA A 240 8.59 -13.19 -9.63
CA ALA A 240 9.61 -12.54 -10.48
C ALA A 240 11.02 -12.64 -9.87
N GLY A 241 11.14 -12.45 -8.57
CA GLY A 241 12.42 -12.60 -7.87
C GLY A 241 12.93 -14.04 -7.91
N ASP A 242 12.06 -15.00 -7.65
CA ASP A 242 12.40 -16.43 -7.69
C ASP A 242 12.91 -16.84 -9.07
N GLU A 243 12.24 -16.41 -10.15
CA GLU A 243 12.60 -16.74 -11.55
C GLU A 243 13.90 -16.03 -12.00
N LEU A 244 14.17 -14.83 -11.47
CA LEU A 244 15.41 -14.09 -11.77
C LEU A 244 16.61 -14.58 -10.96
N GLY A 245 16.40 -15.46 -9.99
CA GLY A 245 17.44 -15.93 -9.08
C GLY A 245 18.03 -14.80 -8.23
N VAL A 246 17.27 -13.73 -7.95
CA VAL A 246 17.75 -12.67 -7.05
C VAL A 246 17.91 -13.23 -5.65
N SER A 247 18.86 -12.69 -4.88
CA SER A 247 19.11 -13.13 -3.51
C SER A 247 17.81 -13.23 -2.72
N SER A 248 17.64 -14.27 -1.89
CA SER A 248 16.47 -14.44 -1.03
C SER A 248 16.24 -13.28 -0.03
N LYS A 249 17.23 -12.38 0.11
CA LYS A 249 17.13 -11.12 0.85
C LYS A 249 16.36 -10.03 0.09
N VAL A 250 16.30 -10.12 -1.24
CA VAL A 250 15.55 -9.23 -2.13
C VAL A 250 14.16 -9.82 -2.34
N ILE A 251 13.14 -9.09 -1.90
CA ILE A 251 11.75 -9.49 -2.08
C ILE A 251 11.06 -8.42 -2.91
N PHE A 252 10.75 -8.74 -4.16
CA PHE A 252 9.92 -7.88 -4.98
C PHE A 252 8.47 -7.90 -4.49
N SER A 253 7.84 -6.74 -4.56
CA SER A 253 6.46 -6.50 -4.17
C SER A 253 5.77 -5.62 -5.21
N GLY A 254 4.46 -5.38 -5.07
CA GLY A 254 3.73 -4.48 -5.97
C GLY A 254 4.19 -3.02 -5.97
N GLN A 255 5.16 -2.64 -5.14
CA GLN A 255 5.79 -1.31 -5.16
C GLN A 255 7.14 -1.31 -5.89
N SER A 256 7.76 -2.49 -6.07
CA SER A 256 9.09 -2.64 -6.67
C SER A 256 9.22 -2.09 -8.08
N PRO A 257 8.25 -2.28 -9.00
CA PRO A 257 8.35 -1.70 -10.35
C PRO A 257 8.39 -0.17 -10.32
N ARG A 258 7.58 0.46 -9.47
CA ARG A 258 7.58 1.91 -9.30
C ARG A 258 8.87 2.46 -8.72
N VAL A 259 9.55 1.68 -7.87
CA VAL A 259 10.85 2.08 -7.32
C VAL A 259 11.91 1.97 -8.40
N GLY A 260 12.02 0.81 -9.05
CA GLY A 260 13.02 0.57 -10.08
C GLY A 260 12.87 1.49 -11.28
N ALA A 261 11.65 1.67 -11.80
CA ALA A 261 11.40 2.61 -12.91
C ALA A 261 11.78 4.05 -12.55
N ALA A 262 11.52 4.50 -11.31
CA ALA A 262 11.95 5.83 -10.87
C ALA A 262 13.47 5.98 -10.80
N GLN A 263 14.16 4.93 -10.37
CA GLN A 263 15.62 4.88 -10.29
C GLN A 263 16.27 4.82 -11.67
N ASP A 264 15.69 4.04 -12.59
CA ASP A 264 16.14 3.93 -13.98
C ASP A 264 15.98 5.28 -14.69
N LEU A 265 14.80 5.92 -14.59
CA LEU A 265 14.58 7.27 -15.13
C LEU A 265 15.59 8.29 -14.59
N ALA A 266 15.89 8.25 -13.30
CA ALA A 266 16.89 9.14 -12.71
C ALA A 266 18.31 8.87 -13.23
N SER A 267 18.63 7.58 -13.45
CA SER A 267 19.93 7.16 -14.02
C SER A 267 20.05 7.60 -15.48
N ASP A 268 18.94 7.65 -16.21
CA ASP A 268 18.82 8.18 -17.58
C ASP A 268 18.78 9.73 -17.63
N GLY A 269 18.89 10.40 -16.48
CA GLY A 269 19.00 11.86 -16.38
C GLY A 269 17.66 12.60 -16.22
N ALA A 270 16.54 11.90 -16.05
CA ALA A 270 15.26 12.54 -15.78
C ALA A 270 15.29 13.31 -14.45
N THR A 271 14.73 14.51 -14.47
CA THR A 271 14.62 15.37 -13.29
C THR A 271 13.58 14.81 -12.32
N LEU A 272 13.69 15.20 -11.04
CA LEU A 272 12.70 14.84 -10.01
C LEU A 272 11.26 15.25 -10.41
N SER A 273 11.09 16.37 -11.12
CA SER A 273 9.78 16.85 -11.57
C SER A 273 9.21 15.97 -12.69
N GLU A 274 10.04 15.54 -13.63
CA GLU A 274 9.64 14.62 -14.70
C GLU A 274 9.26 13.26 -14.11
N ILE A 275 10.08 12.72 -13.20
CA ILE A 275 9.79 11.47 -12.49
C ILE A 275 8.48 11.63 -11.70
N GLN A 276 8.32 12.71 -10.93
CA GLN A 276 7.09 12.99 -10.18
C GLN A 276 5.84 12.96 -11.09
N SER A 277 5.92 13.64 -12.24
CA SER A 277 4.85 13.68 -13.25
C SER A 277 4.60 12.31 -13.88
N GLN A 278 5.65 11.55 -14.21
CA GLN A 278 5.54 10.24 -14.84
C GLN A 278 4.87 9.22 -13.93
N GLY A 279 5.32 9.11 -12.67
CA GLY A 279 4.69 8.20 -11.71
C GLY A 279 3.46 8.76 -10.99
N ARG A 280 2.95 9.94 -11.38
CA ARG A 280 1.74 10.55 -10.79
C ARG A 280 1.82 10.67 -9.25
N TRP A 281 2.97 11.11 -8.73
CA TRP A 281 3.09 11.36 -7.29
C TRP A 281 2.53 12.74 -6.94
N LYS A 282 1.64 12.80 -5.95
CA LYS A 282 1.06 14.06 -5.45
C LYS A 282 2.09 15.01 -4.84
N SER A 283 3.18 14.46 -4.31
CA SER A 283 4.27 15.20 -3.69
C SER A 283 5.62 14.64 -4.16
N PRO A 284 6.65 15.49 -4.30
CA PRO A 284 8.01 15.08 -4.66
C PRO A 284 8.69 14.22 -3.59
N ALA A 285 8.15 14.09 -2.38
CA ALA A 285 8.79 13.35 -1.29
C ALA A 285 9.10 11.88 -1.65
N MET A 286 8.10 11.13 -2.15
CA MET A 286 8.30 9.72 -2.50
C MET A 286 9.28 9.49 -3.66
N PRO A 287 9.18 10.19 -4.81
CA PRO A 287 10.15 10.00 -5.87
C PRO A 287 11.55 10.46 -5.44
N ALA A 288 11.67 11.52 -4.63
CA ALA A 288 12.96 11.93 -4.05
C ALA A 288 13.56 10.84 -3.15
N GLN A 289 12.73 10.14 -2.36
CA GLN A 289 13.17 8.98 -1.58
C GLN A 289 13.70 7.86 -2.48
N TYR A 290 12.96 7.51 -3.53
CA TYR A 290 13.32 6.39 -4.42
C TYR A 290 14.67 6.57 -5.09
N ILE A 291 15.00 7.82 -5.46
CA ILE A 291 16.25 8.19 -6.13
C ILE A 291 17.36 8.62 -5.15
N GLY A 292 17.19 8.40 -3.83
CA GLY A 292 18.20 8.68 -2.81
C GLY A 292 18.39 10.16 -2.45
N GLN A 293 17.51 11.06 -2.91
CA GLN A 293 17.53 12.49 -2.58
C GLN A 293 16.83 12.78 -1.24
N ASN A 294 17.32 12.15 -0.16
CA ASN A 294 16.71 12.18 1.18
C ASN A 294 16.55 13.61 1.74
N SER A 295 17.50 14.51 1.49
CA SER A 295 17.42 15.91 1.94
C SER A 295 16.25 16.69 1.31
N LYS A 296 15.92 16.42 0.03
CA LYS A 296 14.76 17.02 -0.62
C LYS A 296 13.47 16.37 -0.13
N ARG A 297 13.45 15.05 0.08
CA ARG A 297 12.30 14.36 0.68
C ARG A 297 11.95 14.99 2.03
N ASP A 298 12.94 15.18 2.89
CA ASP A 298 12.71 15.67 4.25
C ASP A 298 12.11 17.09 4.25
N LYS A 299 12.68 18.00 3.44
CA LYS A 299 12.14 19.36 3.23
C LYS A 299 10.70 19.36 2.69
N GLU A 300 10.39 18.45 1.77
CA GLU A 300 9.05 18.36 1.20
C GLU A 300 8.06 17.73 2.17
N MET A 301 8.49 16.76 2.99
CA MET A 301 7.67 16.19 4.07
C MET A 301 7.37 17.23 5.16
N GLU A 302 8.29 18.16 5.43
CA GLU A 302 8.07 19.27 6.38
C GLU A 302 6.92 20.19 5.95
N LYS A 303 6.75 20.45 4.65
CA LYS A 303 5.62 21.26 4.13
C LYS A 303 4.25 20.64 4.39
N PHE A 304 4.19 19.30 4.55
CA PHE A 304 2.96 18.55 4.82
C PHE A 304 2.82 18.11 6.27
N LYS A 305 3.81 18.37 7.13
CA LYS A 305 3.59 18.39 8.58
C LYS A 305 2.65 19.58 8.83
N LYS A 306 1.35 19.31 8.93
CA LYS A 306 0.53 20.18 9.75
C LYS A 306 1.17 20.16 11.13
N ASP A 307 1.43 21.32 11.71
CA ASP A 307 1.67 21.41 13.15
C ASP A 307 0.53 20.64 13.79
N THR A 308 0.88 19.45 14.24
CA THR A 308 -0.05 18.69 15.00
C THR A 308 -0.10 19.38 16.36
N PRO A 309 -1.17 19.28 17.15
CA PRO A 309 -1.28 19.97 18.45
C PRO A 309 -0.21 19.59 19.50
N TRP A 310 0.86 18.90 19.09
CA TRP A 310 2.05 18.57 19.86
C TRP A 310 3.33 19.27 19.37
N ASP A 311 3.30 19.97 18.25
CA ASP A 311 4.44 20.70 17.67
C ASP A 311 4.47 22.19 18.07
N ASN A 312 3.35 22.75 18.55
CA ASN A 312 3.29 24.09 19.16
C ASN A 312 2.72 23.99 20.58
N ASP A 313 3.53 24.49 21.53
CA ASP A 313 3.34 24.67 22.98
C ASP A 313 3.04 23.41 23.83
#